data_AF-K1U086-F1
#
_entry.id   AF-K1U086-F1
#
_cell.length_a   1.000
_cell.length_b   1.000
_cell.length_c   1.000
_cell.angle_alpha   90.00
_cell.angle_beta   90.00
_cell.angle_gamma   90.00
#
_symmetry.space_group_name_H-M   'P 1'
#
loop_
_entity.id
_entity.type
_entity.pdbx_description
1 polymer ?
#
loop_
_entity_poly.entity_id
_entity_poly.type
_entity_poly.pdbx_seq_one_letter_code
_entity_poly.pdbx_strand_id
1 'polypeptide(L)'
;MIRGNLFENGNYGSPSWGAACIAVGSGIPDRTGARYHRNILVEGNTFRVSDPRIVHIYSVDGFRFTRDNVIEHTDEYPCAQEGAEAFVVDQCDRVEIESPEFEERNEPNEK
;
A
#
# COMPACT_ATOMS: atom_id res chain seq x y z
N MET A 1 12.42 3.97 -7.18
CA MET A 1 12.78 2.66 -6.63
C MET A 1 12.87 2.81 -5.12
N ILE A 2 12.18 1.94 -4.38
CA ILE A 2 12.13 1.85 -2.93
C ILE A 2 12.57 0.43 -2.59
N ARG A 3 13.79 0.26 -2.08
CA ARG A 3 14.37 -1.07 -1.89
C ARG A 3 15.21 -1.23 -0.64
N GLY A 4 15.22 -2.43 -0.07
CA GLY A 4 16.09 -2.79 1.05
C GLY A 4 15.83 -1.98 2.32
N ASN A 5 14.63 -1.43 2.49
CA ASN A 5 14.27 -0.62 3.64
C ASN A 5 13.57 -1.45 4.71
N LEU A 6 13.71 -1.02 5.95
CA LEU A 6 12.84 -1.42 7.05
C LEU A 6 11.85 -0.28 7.33
N PHE A 7 10.56 -0.55 7.16
CA PHE A 7 9.48 0.30 7.62
C PHE A 7 8.94 -0.27 8.93
N GLU A 8 9.36 0.30 10.05
CA GLU A 8 8.93 -0.16 11.38
C GLU A 8 7.82 0.74 11.92
N ASN A 9 6.66 0.13 12.15
CA ASN A 9 5.42 0.74 12.62
C ASN A 9 5.03 2.00 11.85
N GLY A 10 5.27 2.03 10.53
CA GLY A 10 4.91 3.17 9.69
C GLY A 10 3.41 3.51 9.77
N ASN A 11 3.06 4.78 9.55
CA ASN A 11 1.68 5.28 9.59
C ASN A 11 1.00 5.16 10.98
N TYR A 12 1.76 4.86 12.04
CA TYR A 12 1.31 4.98 13.42
C TYR A 12 1.12 6.44 13.85
N GLY A 13 0.23 6.68 14.82
CA GLY A 13 -0.03 7.99 15.39
C GLY A 13 -1.47 8.46 15.20
N SER A 14 -1.67 9.64 14.62
CA SER A 14 -3.02 10.19 14.43
C SER A 14 -3.79 9.41 13.37
N PRO A 15 -5.00 8.90 13.65
CA PRO A 15 -5.84 8.20 12.67
C PRO A 15 -6.15 9.02 11.40
N SER A 16 -6.03 10.35 11.48
CA SER A 16 -6.25 11.29 10.38
C SER A 16 -5.00 11.60 9.54
N TRP A 17 -3.82 11.11 9.94
CA TRP A 17 -2.58 11.37 9.23
C TRP A 17 -2.20 10.20 8.33
N GLY A 18 -2.01 10.50 7.05
CA GLY A 18 -1.62 9.51 6.06
C GLY A 18 -2.74 8.53 5.72
N ALA A 19 -2.60 7.89 4.55
CA ALA A 19 -3.53 6.86 4.10
C ALA A 19 -2.95 5.44 4.25
N ALA A 20 -1.63 5.31 4.28
CA ALA A 20 -0.88 4.07 4.42
C ALA A 20 0.61 4.37 4.66
N CYS A 21 1.42 3.34 4.92
CA CYS A 21 2.88 3.45 5.02
C CYS A 21 3.51 4.11 3.77
N ILE A 22 3.08 3.67 2.57
CA ILE A 22 3.42 4.30 1.29
C ILE A 22 2.12 4.83 0.68
N ALA A 23 1.98 6.16 0.60
CA ALA A 23 0.76 6.78 0.10
C ALA A 23 1.02 7.91 -0.91
N VAL A 24 0.15 8.02 -1.91
CA VAL A 24 0.06 9.23 -2.75
C VAL A 24 -0.77 10.28 -2.00
N GLY A 25 -0.18 11.47 -1.80
CA GLY A 25 -0.83 12.61 -1.13
C GLY A 25 -1.08 13.82 -2.03
N SER A 26 -0.87 13.70 -3.35
CA SER A 26 -1.00 14.81 -4.30
C SER A 26 -2.46 15.27 -4.45
N GLY A 27 -2.71 16.56 -4.24
CA GLY A 27 -4.02 17.18 -4.46
C GLY A 27 -4.37 17.33 -5.94
N ILE A 28 -4.69 16.22 -6.61
CA ILE A 28 -5.09 16.16 -8.02
C ILE A 28 -6.61 16.41 -8.11
N PRO A 29 -7.07 17.58 -8.65
CA PRO A 29 -8.48 17.95 -8.62
C PRO A 29 -9.40 17.09 -9.50
N ASP A 30 -8.91 16.69 -10.68
CA ASP A 30 -9.54 15.70 -11.55
C ASP A 30 -8.55 14.58 -11.82
N ARG A 31 -8.90 13.37 -11.35
CA ARG A 31 -8.06 12.18 -11.45
C ARG A 31 -8.37 11.35 -12.70
N THR A 32 -9.39 11.72 -13.46
CA THR A 32 -9.82 11.03 -14.68
C THR A 32 -8.69 11.04 -15.71
N GLY A 33 -8.13 9.86 -16.01
CA GLY A 33 -7.00 9.72 -16.93
C GLY A 33 -5.67 10.30 -16.43
N ALA A 34 -5.60 10.81 -15.20
CA ALA A 34 -4.39 11.40 -14.64
C ALA A 34 -3.36 10.31 -14.26
N ARG A 35 -2.11 10.47 -14.69
CA ARG A 35 -0.96 9.61 -14.33
C ARG A 35 0.21 10.48 -13.87
N TYR A 36 0.05 11.02 -12.66
CA TYR A 36 0.96 11.98 -12.04
C TYR A 36 2.28 11.33 -11.61
N HIS A 37 2.22 10.10 -11.11
CA HIS A 37 3.39 9.34 -10.67
C HIS A 37 3.58 8.14 -11.59
N ARG A 38 4.83 7.81 -11.93
CA ARG A 38 5.13 6.72 -12.87
C ARG A 38 6.35 5.90 -12.45
N ASN A 39 6.37 4.63 -12.85
CA ASN A 39 7.52 3.74 -12.76
C ASN A 39 8.07 3.58 -11.33
N ILE A 40 7.18 3.23 -10.41
CA ILE A 40 7.52 3.01 -9.00
C ILE A 40 7.69 1.51 -8.78
N LEU A 41 8.90 1.12 -8.34
CA LEU A 41 9.22 -0.24 -7.94
C LEU A 41 9.50 -0.25 -6.43
N VAL A 42 8.81 -1.14 -5.72
CA VAL A 42 8.96 -1.45 -4.29
C VAL A 42 9.41 -2.89 -4.19
N GLU A 43 10.67 -3.12 -3.81
CA GLU A 43 11.29 -4.46 -3.81
C GLU A 43 12.16 -4.73 -2.58
N GLY A 44 12.14 -5.96 -2.08
CA GLY A 44 13.02 -6.41 -1.00
C GLY A 44 12.99 -5.54 0.26
N ASN A 45 11.83 -4.97 0.62
CA ASN A 45 11.64 -4.21 1.86
C ASN A 45 10.98 -5.06 2.94
N THR A 46 11.18 -4.70 4.20
CA THR A 46 10.45 -5.27 5.34
C THR A 46 9.49 -4.24 5.90
N PHE A 47 8.21 -4.58 5.97
CA PHE A 47 7.14 -3.79 6.57
C PHE A 47 6.72 -4.46 7.87
N ARG A 48 7.27 -4.00 8.99
CA ARG A 48 6.89 -4.46 10.33
C ARG A 48 5.83 -3.51 10.87
N VAL A 49 4.56 -3.91 10.87
CA VAL A 49 3.44 -2.97 11.02
C VAL A 49 2.42 -3.37 12.08
N SER A 50 1.92 -2.38 12.82
CA SER A 50 0.75 -2.50 13.69
C SER A 50 -0.54 -2.00 13.03
N ASP A 51 -0.44 -1.11 12.05
CA ASP A 51 -1.53 -0.65 11.18
C ASP A 51 -1.50 -1.44 9.86
N PRO A 52 -2.62 -2.01 9.39
CA PRO A 52 -2.62 -2.90 8.24
C PRO A 52 -2.34 -2.18 6.91
N ARG A 53 -2.45 -0.83 6.85
CA ARG A 53 -2.40 -0.07 5.59
C ARG A 53 -0.97 0.09 5.09
N ILE A 54 -0.58 -0.70 4.07
CA ILE A 54 0.77 -0.71 3.49
C ILE A 54 0.88 0.28 2.33
N VAL A 55 0.01 0.16 1.33
CA VAL A 55 0.05 0.96 0.09
C VAL A 55 -1.30 1.61 -0.18
N HIS A 56 -1.32 2.92 -0.41
CA HIS A 56 -2.51 3.64 -0.85
C HIS A 56 -2.18 4.60 -2.00
N ILE A 57 -2.46 4.18 -3.23
CA ILE A 57 -2.04 4.89 -4.44
C ILE A 57 -3.22 5.27 -5.33
N TYR A 58 -3.09 6.44 -5.97
CA TYR A 58 -3.98 6.87 -7.04
C TYR A 58 -3.24 7.65 -8.12
N SER A 59 -3.79 7.64 -9.33
CA SER A 59 -3.20 8.33 -10.49
C SER A 59 -1.74 7.93 -10.74
N VAL A 60 -1.43 6.64 -10.57
CA VAL A 60 -0.10 6.06 -10.78
C VAL A 60 -0.08 5.19 -12.02
N ASP A 61 1.04 5.20 -12.75
CA ASP A 61 1.27 4.34 -13.91
C ASP A 61 2.55 3.51 -13.75
N GLY A 62 2.45 2.18 -13.77
CA GLY A 62 3.63 1.31 -13.62
C GLY A 62 4.10 1.22 -12.17
N PHE A 63 3.20 0.84 -11.26
CA PHE A 63 3.54 0.53 -9.87
C PHE A 63 3.78 -0.97 -9.71
N ARG A 64 4.87 -1.36 -9.06
CA ARG A 64 5.22 -2.76 -8.79
C ARG A 64 5.59 -2.95 -7.33
N PHE A 65 4.93 -3.91 -6.69
CA PHE A 65 5.25 -4.42 -5.37
C PHE A 65 5.61 -5.90 -5.52
N THR A 66 6.89 -6.24 -5.39
CA THR A 66 7.41 -7.58 -5.70
C THR A 66 7.28 -8.53 -4.52
N ARG A 67 7.28 -9.83 -4.81
CA ARG A 67 7.11 -10.92 -3.83
C ARG A 67 8.19 -10.98 -2.74
N ASP A 68 9.35 -10.37 -2.95
CA ASP A 68 10.45 -10.35 -1.99
C ASP A 68 10.31 -9.28 -0.90
N ASN A 69 9.25 -8.45 -0.95
CA ASN A 69 8.85 -7.66 0.21
C ASN A 69 8.25 -8.57 1.29
N VAL A 70 8.58 -8.29 2.55
CA VAL A 70 8.09 -9.04 3.72
C VAL A 70 7.17 -8.14 4.53
N ILE A 71 5.99 -8.64 4.90
CA ILE A 71 5.05 -7.97 5.79
C ILE A 71 5.00 -8.77 7.11
N GLU A 72 5.29 -8.10 8.22
CA GLU A 72 5.29 -8.67 9.56
C GLU A 72 4.30 -7.91 10.43
N HIS A 73 3.23 -8.57 10.88
CA HIS A 73 2.26 -7.95 11.77
C HIS A 73 2.75 -7.92 13.22
N THR A 74 2.52 -6.80 13.89
CA THR A 74 2.82 -6.61 15.32
C THR A 74 1.64 -5.99 16.06
N ASP A 75 1.64 -6.10 17.38
CA ASP A 75 0.66 -5.50 18.29
C ASP A 75 1.28 -4.37 19.15
N GLU A 76 2.42 -3.82 18.71
CA GLU A 76 3.20 -2.83 19.47
C GLU A 76 2.42 -1.52 19.71
N TYR A 77 1.54 -1.16 18.78
CA TYR A 77 0.61 -0.03 18.92
C TYR A 77 -0.82 -0.44 18.56
N PRO A 78 -1.84 0.23 19.13
CA PRO A 78 -3.22 0.02 18.73
C PRO A 78 -3.43 0.31 17.24
N CYS A 79 -4.19 -0.55 16.56
CA CYS A 79 -4.59 -0.33 15.19
C CYS A 79 -5.60 0.83 15.12
N ALA A 80 -5.28 1.86 14.34
CA ALA A 80 -6.16 3.03 14.20
C ALA A 80 -7.42 2.74 13.39
N GLN A 81 -7.36 1.77 12.46
CA GLN A 81 -8.44 1.41 11.54
C GLN A 81 -8.48 -0.10 11.34
N GLU A 82 -9.09 -0.81 12.30
CA GLU A 82 -9.32 -2.25 12.17
C GLU A 82 -10.14 -2.55 10.90
N GLY A 83 -9.68 -3.51 10.11
CA GLY A 83 -10.32 -3.92 8.86
C GLY A 83 -10.00 -3.06 7.63
N ALA A 84 -9.10 -2.07 7.74
CA ALA A 84 -8.61 -1.34 6.58
C ALA A 84 -7.79 -2.26 5.65
N GLU A 85 -7.90 -2.01 4.34
CA GLU A 85 -7.19 -2.78 3.33
C GLU A 85 -5.70 -2.47 3.33
N ALA A 86 -4.87 -3.53 3.21
CA ALA A 86 -3.42 -3.36 3.11
C ALA A 86 -2.99 -2.63 1.83
N PHE A 87 -3.73 -2.85 0.75
CA PHE A 87 -3.46 -2.26 -0.56
C PHE A 87 -4.73 -1.62 -1.11
N VAL A 88 -4.68 -0.31 -1.34
CA VAL A 88 -5.72 0.44 -2.03
C VAL A 88 -5.15 1.04 -3.31
N VAL A 89 -5.77 0.68 -4.43
CA VAL A 89 -5.36 1.10 -5.77
C VAL A 89 -6.56 1.75 -6.46
N ASP A 90 -6.46 3.04 -6.75
CA ASP A 90 -7.54 3.79 -7.38
C ASP A 90 -7.08 4.51 -8.65
N GLN A 91 -7.81 4.34 -9.75
CA GLN A 91 -7.53 5.01 -11.04
C GLN A 91 -6.06 4.96 -11.46
N CYS A 92 -5.44 3.78 -11.38
CA CYS A 92 -4.06 3.52 -11.79
C CYS A 92 -4.00 2.65 -13.06
N ASP A 93 -2.87 2.67 -13.76
CA ASP A 93 -2.57 1.74 -14.85
C ASP A 93 -1.31 0.92 -14.53
N ARG A 94 -1.27 -0.32 -15.05
CA ARG A 94 -0.09 -1.21 -14.96
C ARG A 94 0.41 -1.36 -13.53
N VAL A 95 -0.49 -1.77 -12.64
CA VAL A 95 -0.20 -2.07 -11.24
C VAL A 95 -0.03 -3.57 -11.08
N GLU A 96 1.11 -3.98 -10.53
CA GLU A 96 1.44 -5.38 -10.22
C GLU A 96 1.75 -5.44 -8.71
N ILE A 97 0.99 -6.23 -7.96
CA ILE A 97 1.19 -6.45 -6.53
C ILE A 97 1.27 -7.96 -6.29
N GLU A 98 2.45 -8.41 -5.89
CA GLU A 98 2.75 -9.81 -5.56
C GLU A 98 2.83 -9.94 -4.03
N SER A 99 1.67 -10.07 -3.38
CA SER A 99 1.58 -10.26 -1.93
C SER A 99 0.35 -11.12 -1.61
N PRO A 100 0.46 -12.10 -0.69
CA PRO A 100 -0.66 -12.92 -0.26
C PRO A 100 -1.87 -12.08 0.19
N GLU A 101 -1.62 -10.99 0.91
CA GLU A 101 -2.62 -10.06 1.45
C GLU A 101 -3.39 -9.30 0.34
N PHE A 102 -2.88 -9.27 -0.90
CA PHE A 102 -3.59 -8.75 -2.06
C PHE A 102 -4.29 -9.85 -2.88
N GLU A 103 -3.71 -11.05 -2.93
CA GLU A 103 -4.25 -12.20 -3.67
C GLU A 103 -5.54 -12.75 -3.03
N GLU A 104 -5.63 -12.77 -1.69
CA GLU A 104 -6.84 -13.19 -0.94
C GLU A 104 -8.11 -12.42 -1.31
N ARG A 105 -7.96 -11.26 -1.97
CA ARG A 105 -9.09 -10.42 -2.39
C ARG A 105 -9.63 -10.75 -3.79
N ASN A 106 -8.85 -11.44 -4.61
CA ASN A 106 -9.22 -11.75 -6.00
C ASN A 106 -9.84 -13.14 -6.17
N GLU A 107 -9.96 -13.93 -5.09
CA GLU A 107 -10.79 -15.14 -5.12
C GLU A 107 -12.27 -14.75 -5.15
N PRO A 108 -13.06 -15.24 -6.14
CA PRO A 108 -14.49 -15.03 -6.12
C PRO A 108 -15.05 -15.76 -4.91
N ASN A 109 -15.74 -15.01 -4.02
CA ASN A 109 -16.56 -15.59 -2.96
C ASN A 109 -17.58 -16.54 -3.60
N GLU A 110 -17.29 -17.83 -3.64
CA GLU A 110 -18.29 -18.87 -3.88
C GLU A 110 -19.27 -18.85 -2.70
N LYS A 111 -20.48 -18.38 -2.96
CA LYS A 111 -21.66 -18.60 -2.12
C LYS A 111 -22.54 -19.66 -2.75
#